data_AF-A0A957B6L6-F1
#
_entry.id   AF-A0A957B6L6-F1
#
_cell.length_a   1.000
_cell.length_b   1.000
_cell.length_c   1.000
_cell.angle_alpha   90.00
_cell.angle_beta   90.00
_cell.angle_gamma   90.00
#
_symmetry.space_group_name_H-M   'P 1'
#
loop_
_entity.id
_entity.type
_entity.pdbx_description
1 polymer ?
#
loop_
_entity_poly.entity_id
_entity_poly.type
_entity_poly.pdbx_seq_one_letter_code
_entity_poly.pdbx_strand_id
1 'polypeptide(L)'
;FAGIWLYVEYVVQAEYPRWRMIALIGAVFGLATLTRAVLLLFPVGIGLHLLLISRGRWWRYALGLLLAYGLMIGTWTAHNWLLYGRFVIVSDQFTPALWRGAVTTDGAPADNDAQLAGTTPGDAAVEAISSDIGGYIALRIKELGGSYLVPAGSTTLGGESLRALVMNWLREDRSLEGLGRVFSGDDFWLKSLMYLFHFGGIILGLVGMVLARRNWQIMTVLAGFILYTTLVHSILIAIPRYIFPTQIAFWMLASVPLAMLWGRLQQRNRRNVS
;
A
#
# COMPACT_ATOMS: atom_id res chain seq x y z
N PHE A 1 3.91 -3.31 9.39
CA PHE A 1 4.97 -4.31 9.08
C PHE A 1 5.38 -5.17 10.28
N ALA A 2 5.48 -4.66 11.51
CA ALA A 2 5.77 -5.49 12.68
C ALA A 2 4.83 -6.72 12.82
N GLY A 3 3.52 -6.56 12.63
CA GLY A 3 2.58 -7.68 12.64
C GLY A 3 2.81 -8.70 11.52
N ILE A 4 3.23 -8.25 10.33
CA ILE A 4 3.61 -9.15 9.22
C ILE A 4 4.87 -9.94 9.57
N TRP A 5 5.88 -9.27 10.14
CA TRP A 5 7.11 -9.92 10.57
C TRP A 5 6.84 -10.98 11.66
N LEU A 6 6.09 -10.62 12.71
CA LEU A 6 5.68 -11.56 13.77
C LEU A 6 4.92 -12.76 13.19
N TYR A 7 4.03 -12.51 12.22
CA TYR A 7 3.29 -13.57 11.54
C TYR A 7 4.20 -14.51 10.76
N VAL A 8 5.14 -13.97 9.98
CA VAL A 8 6.08 -14.80 9.22
C VAL A 8 6.96 -15.63 10.17
N GLU A 9 7.54 -15.00 11.19
CA GLU A 9 8.48 -15.63 12.12
C GLU A 9 7.82 -16.71 12.99
N TYR A 10 6.68 -16.38 13.63
CA TYR A 10 6.09 -17.23 14.66
C TYR A 10 4.89 -18.06 14.19
N VAL A 11 4.50 -17.93 12.92
CA VAL A 11 3.40 -18.73 12.32
C VAL A 11 3.83 -19.43 11.05
N VAL A 12 4.37 -18.69 10.06
CA VAL A 12 4.72 -19.30 8.77
C VAL A 12 5.96 -20.18 8.87
N GLN A 13 6.97 -19.77 9.62
CA GLN A 13 8.20 -20.53 9.82
C GLN A 13 8.16 -21.46 11.05
N ALA A 14 7.15 -21.33 11.90
CA ALA A 14 7.02 -22.14 13.11
C ALA A 14 6.35 -23.48 12.84
N GLU A 15 6.88 -24.56 13.39
CA GLU A 15 6.20 -25.88 13.36
C GLU A 15 4.88 -25.86 14.15
N TYR A 16 4.87 -25.18 15.30
CA TYR A 16 3.70 -25.06 16.18
C TYR A 16 3.51 -23.63 16.68
N PRO A 17 2.50 -22.89 16.16
CA PRO A 17 2.22 -21.53 16.59
C PRO A 17 1.80 -21.47 18.06
N ARG A 18 2.42 -20.58 18.83
CA ARG A 18 2.06 -20.31 20.23
C ARG A 18 0.87 -19.35 20.29
N TRP A 19 -0.16 -19.69 21.06
CA TRP A 19 -1.36 -18.85 21.23
C TRP A 19 -1.06 -17.42 21.67
N ARG A 20 -0.08 -17.22 22.56
CA ARG A 20 0.35 -15.88 22.99
C ARG A 20 0.87 -15.04 21.82
N MET A 21 1.55 -15.66 20.86
CA MET A 21 2.05 -14.96 19.67
C MET A 21 0.93 -14.64 18.69
N ILE A 22 -0.04 -15.55 18.52
CA ILE A 22 -1.25 -15.30 17.73
C ILE A 22 -2.03 -14.10 18.28
N ALA A 23 -2.23 -14.04 19.60
CA ALA A 23 -2.88 -12.91 20.24
C ALA A 23 -2.08 -11.61 20.08
N LEU A 24 -0.75 -11.66 20.24
CA LEU A 24 0.13 -10.51 20.02
C LEU A 24 0.05 -10.00 18.57
N ILE A 25 0.08 -10.90 17.58
CA ILE A 25 -0.07 -10.54 16.15
C ILE A 25 -1.40 -9.83 15.93
N GLY A 26 -2.50 -10.37 16.45
CA GLY A 26 -3.82 -9.74 16.38
C GLY A 26 -3.84 -8.34 17.02
N ALA A 27 -3.28 -8.19 18.22
CA ALA A 27 -3.18 -6.93 18.93
C ALA A 27 -2.33 -5.88 18.15
N VAL A 28 -1.19 -6.29 17.58
CA VAL A 28 -0.33 -5.41 16.77
C VAL A 28 -1.04 -4.97 15.50
N PHE A 29 -1.79 -5.85 14.84
CA PHE A 29 -2.63 -5.46 13.71
C PHE A 29 -3.78 -4.53 14.12
N GLY A 30 -4.36 -4.73 15.30
CA GLY A 30 -5.39 -3.87 15.86
C GLY A 30 -4.85 -2.46 16.09
N LEU A 31 -3.69 -2.35 16.73
CA LEU A 31 -3.00 -1.08 16.93
C LEU A 31 -2.67 -0.39 15.60
N ALA A 32 -2.18 -1.14 14.62
CA ALA A 32 -1.93 -0.61 13.29
C ALA A 32 -3.23 -0.08 12.64
N THR A 33 -4.36 -0.78 12.82
CA THR A 33 -5.66 -0.34 12.29
C THR A 33 -6.18 0.91 13.00
N LEU A 34 -5.99 1.04 14.31
CA LEU A 34 -6.34 2.24 15.08
C LEU A 34 -5.54 3.48 14.61
N THR A 35 -4.34 3.30 14.06
CA THR A 35 -3.57 4.40 13.47
C THR A 35 -3.94 4.67 12.00
N ARG A 36 -4.38 3.65 11.26
CA ARG A 36 -4.83 3.77 9.87
C ARG A 36 -5.94 2.78 9.57
N ALA A 37 -7.16 3.30 9.43
CA ALA A 37 -8.37 2.52 9.14
C ALA A 37 -8.28 1.70 7.85
N VAL A 38 -7.42 2.10 6.90
CA VAL A 38 -7.19 1.37 5.64
C VAL A 38 -6.79 -0.09 5.86
N LEU A 39 -6.28 -0.47 7.05
CA LEU A 39 -5.89 -1.84 7.38
C LEU A 39 -7.01 -2.70 7.96
N LEU A 40 -8.24 -2.19 8.05
CA LEU A 40 -9.37 -2.85 8.72
C LEU A 40 -9.59 -4.30 8.27
N LEU A 41 -9.50 -4.57 6.97
CA LEU A 41 -9.76 -5.90 6.40
C LEU A 41 -8.49 -6.74 6.21
N PHE A 42 -7.30 -6.16 6.42
CA PHE A 42 -6.04 -6.89 6.21
C PHE A 42 -5.87 -8.11 7.14
N PRO A 43 -6.19 -8.02 8.45
CA PRO A 43 -6.10 -9.17 9.36
C PRO A 43 -7.05 -10.32 9.01
N VAL A 44 -8.19 -10.01 8.36
CA VAL A 44 -9.09 -11.04 7.81
C VAL A 44 -8.38 -11.83 6.71
N GLY A 45 -7.69 -11.12 5.79
CA GLY A 45 -6.84 -11.75 4.78
C GLY A 45 -5.73 -12.62 5.38
N ILE A 46 -5.12 -12.19 6.49
CA ILE A 46 -4.14 -13.02 7.22
C ILE A 46 -4.79 -14.26 7.84
N GLY A 47 -6.00 -14.14 8.39
CA GLY A 47 -6.79 -15.27 8.87
C GLY A 47 -7.07 -16.29 7.76
N LEU A 48 -7.46 -15.82 6.57
CA LEU A 48 -7.63 -16.68 5.39
C LEU A 48 -6.31 -17.32 4.95
N HIS A 49 -5.22 -16.56 4.94
CA HIS A 49 -3.89 -17.09 4.63
C HIS A 49 -3.47 -18.19 5.62
N LEU A 50 -3.77 -18.04 6.92
CA LEU A 50 -3.59 -19.06 7.96
C LEU A 50 -4.33 -20.36 7.65
N LEU A 51 -5.57 -20.25 7.13
CA LEU A 51 -6.36 -21.41 6.70
C LEU A 51 -5.78 -22.07 5.44
N LEU A 52 -5.20 -21.29 4.52
CA LEU A 52 -4.62 -21.80 3.28
C LEU A 52 -3.29 -22.56 3.48
N ILE A 53 -2.43 -22.10 4.40
CA ILE A 53 -1.11 -22.74 4.61
C ILE A 53 -1.17 -24.00 5.50
N SER A 54 -2.35 -24.39 5.99
CA SER A 54 -2.46 -25.40 7.05
C SER A 54 -3.48 -26.50 6.79
N ARG A 55 -3.25 -27.66 7.42
CA ARG A 55 -4.12 -28.84 7.39
C ARG A 55 -4.81 -28.99 8.76
N GLY A 56 -6.09 -28.65 8.87
CA GLY A 56 -6.94 -28.97 10.05
C GLY A 56 -7.21 -27.82 11.04
N ARG A 57 -6.97 -28.04 12.34
CA ARG A 57 -7.46 -27.24 13.52
C ARG A 57 -6.97 -25.79 13.62
N TRP A 58 -6.34 -25.24 12.58
CA TRP A 58 -5.76 -23.90 12.57
C TRP A 58 -6.78 -22.78 12.48
N TRP A 59 -8.05 -23.09 12.20
CA TRP A 59 -9.17 -22.14 12.35
C TRP A 59 -9.23 -21.53 13.75
N ARG A 60 -8.78 -22.27 14.77
CA ARG A 60 -8.68 -21.77 16.15
C ARG A 60 -7.68 -20.62 16.25
N TYR A 61 -6.53 -20.72 15.58
CA TYR A 61 -5.54 -19.64 15.55
C TYR A 61 -6.03 -18.44 14.74
N ALA A 62 -6.72 -18.66 13.62
CA ALA A 62 -7.37 -17.58 12.88
C ALA A 62 -8.39 -16.85 13.77
N LEU A 63 -9.24 -17.60 14.50
CA LEU A 63 -10.18 -17.04 15.45
C LEU A 63 -9.47 -16.28 16.58
N GLY A 64 -8.40 -16.84 17.15
CA GLY A 64 -7.61 -16.16 18.19
C GLY A 64 -7.00 -14.84 17.73
N LEU A 65 -6.48 -14.81 16.50
CA LEU A 65 -5.95 -13.61 15.86
C LEU A 65 -7.06 -12.56 15.72
N LEU A 66 -8.21 -12.96 15.16
CA LEU A 66 -9.33 -12.06 14.91
C LEU A 66 -10.01 -11.57 16.20
N LEU A 67 -10.06 -12.39 17.24
CA LEU A 67 -10.55 -12.00 18.56
C LEU A 67 -9.62 -10.97 19.21
N ALA A 68 -8.31 -11.22 19.25
CA ALA A 68 -7.36 -10.26 19.80
C ALA A 68 -7.35 -8.95 19.01
N TYR A 69 -7.44 -9.05 17.69
CA TYR A 69 -7.62 -7.91 16.79
C TYR A 69 -8.90 -7.12 17.10
N GLY A 70 -10.05 -7.82 17.16
CA GLY A 70 -11.36 -7.25 17.43
C GLY A 70 -11.44 -6.55 18.79
N LEU A 71 -10.87 -7.16 19.84
CA LEU A 71 -10.77 -6.55 21.16
C LEU A 71 -9.97 -5.24 21.12
N MET A 72 -8.86 -5.21 20.38
CA MET A 72 -8.04 -4.01 20.24
C MET A 72 -8.79 -2.89 19.54
N ILE A 73 -9.38 -3.12 18.36
CA ILE A 73 -10.13 -2.09 17.63
C ILE A 73 -11.45 -1.71 18.32
N GLY A 74 -12.01 -2.64 19.10
CA GLY A 74 -13.23 -2.45 19.89
C GLY A 74 -13.08 -1.35 20.95
N THR A 75 -11.86 -1.07 21.41
CA THR A 75 -11.59 0.03 22.36
C THR A 75 -12.07 1.38 21.84
N TRP A 76 -11.81 1.68 20.56
CA TRP A 76 -12.28 2.92 19.91
C TRP A 76 -13.79 2.94 19.71
N THR A 77 -14.37 1.80 19.34
CA THR A 77 -15.82 1.67 19.14
C THR A 77 -16.55 1.89 20.46
N ALA A 78 -16.07 1.27 21.55
CA ALA A 78 -16.62 1.43 22.89
C ALA A 78 -16.46 2.87 23.39
N HIS A 79 -15.30 3.49 23.17
CA HIS A 79 -15.06 4.89 23.51
C HIS A 79 -16.09 5.82 22.83
N ASN A 80 -16.31 5.64 21.52
CA ASN A 80 -17.26 6.48 20.77
C ASN A 80 -18.71 6.25 21.17
N TRP A 81 -19.08 5.01 21.45
CA TRP A 81 -20.42 4.70 21.92
C TRP A 81 -20.67 5.31 23.29
N LEU A 82 -19.79 5.07 24.26
CA LEU A 82 -20.00 5.50 25.64
C LEU A 82 -19.96 7.02 25.81
N LEU A 83 -19.10 7.72 25.07
CA LEU A 83 -18.93 9.18 25.23
C LEU A 83 -19.77 10.01 24.27
N TYR A 84 -20.00 9.52 23.04
CA TYR A 84 -20.64 10.31 21.99
C TYR A 84 -21.95 9.71 21.49
N GLY A 85 -22.35 8.53 21.98
CA GLY A 85 -23.54 7.83 21.49
C GLY A 85 -23.43 7.39 20.03
N ARG A 86 -22.22 7.30 19.48
CA ARG A 86 -21.97 6.98 18.06
C ARG A 86 -21.32 5.61 17.91
N PHE A 87 -21.91 4.76 17.08
CA PHE A 87 -21.32 3.48 16.73
C PHE A 87 -20.38 3.63 15.53
N VAL A 88 -19.07 3.78 15.80
CA VAL A 88 -18.03 3.97 14.77
C VAL A 88 -16.99 2.87 14.86
N ILE A 89 -16.87 2.07 13.79
CA ILE A 89 -15.83 1.03 13.69
C ILE A 89 -14.56 1.68 13.16
N VAL A 90 -13.60 1.96 14.06
CA VAL A 90 -12.28 2.56 13.79
C VAL A 90 -12.33 4.00 13.24
N SER A 91 -13.15 4.27 12.21
CA SER A 91 -13.21 5.57 11.54
C SER A 91 -14.54 5.75 10.79
N ASP A 92 -14.98 7.00 10.68
CA ASP A 92 -16.12 7.45 9.86
C ASP A 92 -15.69 7.91 8.45
N GLN A 93 -14.41 7.78 8.10
CA GLN A 93 -13.82 8.32 6.86
C GLN A 93 -14.05 7.45 5.62
N PHE A 94 -14.74 6.31 5.75
CA PHE A 94 -14.98 5.42 4.61
C PHE A 94 -15.82 6.10 3.51
N THR A 95 -16.98 6.67 3.85
CA THR A 95 -17.86 7.30 2.88
C THR A 95 -17.26 8.58 2.27
N PRO A 96 -16.58 9.48 3.02
CA PRO A 96 -15.81 10.57 2.41
C PRO A 96 -14.69 10.10 1.47
N ALA A 97 -13.99 9.01 1.79
CA ALA A 97 -12.93 8.48 0.93
C ALA A 97 -13.48 7.82 -0.34
N LEU A 98 -14.66 7.21 -0.25
CA LEU A 98 -15.37 6.65 -1.40
C LEU A 98 -15.87 7.76 -2.33
N TRP A 99 -16.53 8.78 -1.77
CA TRP A 99 -17.00 9.94 -2.55
C TRP A 99 -15.87 10.66 -3.28
N ARG A 100 -14.74 10.92 -2.60
CA ARG A 100 -13.55 11.50 -3.24
C ARG A 100 -12.91 10.57 -4.29
N GLY A 101 -13.18 9.27 -4.22
CA GLY A 101 -12.84 8.34 -5.30
C GLY A 101 -13.88 8.35 -6.44
N ALA A 102 -15.09 8.84 -6.23
CA ALA A 102 -16.11 8.89 -7.27
C ALA A 102 -16.01 10.16 -8.13
N VAL A 103 -15.45 11.25 -7.60
CA VAL A 103 -15.44 12.57 -8.25
C VAL A 103 -14.04 13.01 -8.67
N THR A 104 -13.95 13.91 -9.67
CA THR A 104 -12.68 14.49 -10.14
C THR A 104 -12.31 15.80 -9.45
N THR A 105 -13.21 16.37 -8.66
CA THR A 105 -13.11 17.68 -8.02
C THR A 105 -12.95 17.52 -6.50
N ASP A 106 -11.73 17.19 -6.05
CA ASP A 106 -11.38 17.29 -4.62
C ASP A 106 -10.74 18.66 -4.37
N GLY A 107 -11.41 19.49 -3.59
CA GLY A 107 -11.04 20.89 -3.33
C GLY A 107 -10.69 21.17 -1.86
N ALA A 108 -10.71 22.44 -1.48
CA ALA A 108 -10.65 22.79 -0.07
C ALA A 108 -11.89 22.23 0.65
N PRO A 109 -11.85 22.02 1.99
CA PRO A 109 -12.99 21.51 2.73
C PRO A 109 -14.31 22.25 2.45
N ALA A 110 -14.28 23.58 2.33
CA ALA A 110 -15.45 24.39 1.99
C ALA A 110 -16.02 24.10 0.58
N ASP A 111 -15.16 23.82 -0.39
CA ASP A 111 -15.58 23.48 -1.75
C ASP A 111 -16.23 22.09 -1.78
N ASN A 112 -15.68 21.16 -0.99
CA ASN A 112 -16.22 19.82 -0.86
C ASN A 112 -17.59 19.84 -0.14
N ASP A 113 -17.71 20.65 0.91
CA ASP A 113 -18.98 20.85 1.63
C ASP A 113 -20.04 21.48 0.71
N ALA A 114 -19.65 22.46 -0.11
CA ALA A 114 -20.52 23.08 -1.10
C ALA A 114 -20.96 22.07 -2.18
N GLN A 115 -20.06 21.21 -2.65
CA GLN A 115 -20.37 20.15 -3.63
C GLN A 115 -21.33 19.10 -3.06
N LEU A 116 -21.21 18.75 -1.78
CA LEU A 116 -22.12 17.82 -1.13
C LEU A 116 -23.53 18.42 -0.95
N ALA A 117 -23.66 19.75 -0.91
CA ALA A 117 -24.93 20.48 -0.85
C ALA A 117 -25.91 19.96 0.24
N GLY A 118 -25.38 19.50 1.37
CA GLY A 118 -26.15 18.92 2.47
C GLY A 118 -26.47 17.42 2.35
N THR A 119 -26.07 16.77 1.26
CA THR A 119 -26.14 15.31 1.06
C THR A 119 -25.02 14.62 1.82
N THR A 120 -25.25 13.37 2.24
CA THR A 120 -24.16 12.60 2.88
C THR A 120 -23.13 12.17 1.82
N PRO A 121 -21.84 12.07 2.16
CA PRO A 121 -20.83 11.56 1.23
C PRO A 121 -21.16 10.17 0.67
N GLY A 122 -21.86 9.33 1.43
CA GLY A 122 -22.26 8.00 0.98
C GLY A 122 -23.26 8.06 -0.18
N ASP A 123 -24.31 8.86 -0.03
CA ASP A 123 -25.35 8.99 -1.06
C ASP A 123 -24.80 9.66 -2.31
N ALA A 124 -24.00 10.73 -2.14
CA ALA A 124 -23.33 11.41 -3.25
C ALA A 124 -22.36 10.49 -4.01
N ALA A 125 -21.65 9.60 -3.31
CA ALA A 125 -20.79 8.61 -3.97
C ALA A 125 -21.58 7.61 -4.79
N VAL A 126 -22.71 7.12 -4.26
CA VAL A 126 -23.59 6.18 -4.96
C VAL A 126 -24.18 6.82 -6.21
N GLU A 127 -24.65 8.07 -6.11
CA GLU A 127 -25.16 8.84 -7.25
C GLU A 127 -24.08 9.03 -8.32
N ALA A 128 -22.89 9.48 -7.93
CA ALA A 128 -21.77 9.68 -8.86
C ALA A 128 -21.38 8.37 -9.57
N ILE A 129 -21.23 7.26 -8.83
CA ILE A 129 -20.85 5.96 -9.41
C ILE A 129 -21.95 5.39 -10.30
N SER A 130 -23.22 5.48 -9.88
CA SER A 130 -24.34 4.90 -10.63
C SER A 130 -24.69 5.69 -11.89
N SER A 131 -24.47 7.01 -11.88
CA SER A 131 -24.69 7.88 -13.04
C SER A 131 -23.69 7.63 -14.19
N ASP A 132 -22.46 7.21 -13.87
CA ASP A 132 -21.42 6.89 -14.87
C ASP A 132 -20.43 5.81 -14.35
N ILE A 133 -20.87 4.55 -14.37
CA ILE A 133 -20.04 3.41 -13.94
C ILE A 133 -18.76 3.29 -14.79
N GLY A 134 -18.87 3.55 -16.10
CA GLY A 134 -17.75 3.45 -17.03
C GLY A 134 -16.68 4.52 -16.75
N GLY A 135 -17.11 5.77 -16.58
CA GLY A 135 -16.25 6.88 -16.18
C GLY A 135 -15.60 6.66 -14.83
N TYR A 136 -16.34 6.15 -13.84
CA TYR A 136 -15.78 5.78 -12.54
C TYR A 136 -14.65 4.75 -12.66
N ILE A 137 -14.87 3.64 -13.38
CA ILE A 137 -13.84 2.61 -13.58
C ILE A 137 -12.60 3.20 -14.29
N ALA A 138 -12.81 3.99 -15.36
CA ALA A 138 -11.72 4.63 -16.09
C ALA A 138 -10.93 5.58 -15.19
N LEU A 139 -11.62 6.36 -14.34
CA LEU A 139 -11.01 7.24 -13.36
C LEU A 139 -10.18 6.46 -12.33
N ARG A 140 -10.73 5.37 -11.76
CA ARG A 140 -10.01 4.53 -10.80
C ARG A 140 -8.74 3.92 -11.40
N ILE A 141 -8.81 3.41 -12.64
CA ILE A 141 -7.63 2.88 -13.34
C ILE A 141 -6.58 3.98 -13.56
N LYS A 142 -7.01 5.16 -14.02
CA LYS A 142 -6.11 6.30 -14.26
C LYS A 142 -5.43 6.77 -12.98
N GLU A 143 -6.18 6.98 -11.90
CA GLU A 143 -5.64 7.45 -10.62
C GLU A 143 -4.75 6.39 -9.97
N LEU A 144 -5.20 5.14 -9.92
CA LEU A 144 -4.41 4.05 -9.35
C LEU A 144 -3.11 3.86 -10.13
N GLY A 145 -3.17 3.80 -11.46
CA GLY A 145 -1.98 3.75 -12.31
C GLY A 145 -1.08 4.97 -12.10
N GLY A 146 -1.65 6.17 -12.09
CA GLY A 146 -0.94 7.42 -11.82
C GLY A 146 -0.23 7.41 -10.46
N SER A 147 -0.87 6.85 -9.42
CA SER A 147 -0.33 6.79 -8.07
C SER A 147 0.89 5.86 -7.94
N TYR A 148 0.99 4.83 -8.79
CA TYR A 148 2.19 3.99 -8.89
C TYR A 148 3.28 4.58 -9.79
N LEU A 149 2.95 5.52 -10.67
CA LEU A 149 3.90 6.13 -11.60
C LEU A 149 4.59 7.38 -11.06
N VAL A 150 4.20 7.83 -9.86
CA VAL A 150 4.74 9.04 -9.22
C VAL A 150 5.27 8.68 -7.83
N PRO A 151 6.57 8.88 -7.55
CA PRO A 151 7.11 8.67 -6.22
C PRO A 151 6.43 9.56 -5.18
N ALA A 152 6.09 9.00 -4.02
CA ALA A 152 5.46 9.78 -2.95
C ALA A 152 6.39 10.94 -2.50
N GLY A 153 5.83 12.15 -2.44
CA GLY A 153 6.57 13.37 -2.08
C GLY A 153 7.31 14.03 -3.24
N SER A 154 7.40 13.43 -4.44
CA SER A 154 8.09 14.09 -5.55
C SER A 154 7.35 15.32 -6.07
N THR A 155 6.04 15.40 -5.83
CA THR A 155 5.17 16.53 -6.20
C THR A 155 5.18 17.65 -5.17
N THR A 156 5.71 17.42 -3.97
CA THR A 156 5.86 18.46 -2.93
C THR A 156 7.20 19.17 -3.01
N LEU A 157 8.17 18.58 -3.73
CA LEU A 157 9.37 19.28 -4.16
C LEU A 157 8.94 20.28 -5.23
N GLY A 158 9.17 21.57 -4.99
CA GLY A 158 8.76 22.64 -5.90
C GLY A 158 9.41 22.57 -7.28
N GLY A 159 9.09 23.56 -8.11
CA GLY A 159 9.62 23.66 -9.47
C GLY A 159 8.98 22.67 -10.45
N GLU A 160 9.55 22.60 -11.64
CA GLU A 160 9.04 21.73 -12.70
C GLU A 160 9.25 20.23 -12.36
N SER A 161 8.30 19.38 -12.77
CA SER A 161 8.44 17.95 -12.55
C SER A 161 9.52 17.36 -13.45
N LEU A 162 10.39 16.51 -12.90
CA LEU A 162 11.44 15.83 -13.68
C LEU A 162 10.85 15.04 -14.86
N ARG A 163 9.65 14.46 -14.68
CA ARG A 163 8.91 13.78 -15.74
C ARG A 163 8.54 14.74 -16.88
N ALA A 164 8.09 15.96 -16.57
CA ALA A 164 7.74 16.95 -17.59
C ALA A 164 8.99 17.39 -18.36
N LEU A 165 10.09 17.71 -17.66
CA LEU A 165 11.37 18.07 -18.28
C LEU A 165 11.87 16.99 -19.24
N VAL A 166 11.89 15.73 -18.79
CA VAL A 166 12.30 14.59 -19.63
C VAL A 166 11.34 14.40 -20.80
N MET A 167 10.03 14.54 -20.61
CA MET A 167 9.05 14.33 -21.67
C MET A 167 9.10 15.44 -22.72
N ASN A 168 9.31 16.69 -22.30
CA ASN A 168 9.52 17.83 -23.18
C ASN A 168 10.79 17.60 -24.03
N TRP A 169 11.92 17.26 -23.39
CA TRP A 169 13.15 16.94 -24.10
C TRP A 169 12.99 15.79 -25.11
N LEU A 170 12.29 14.71 -24.73
CA LEU A 170 12.06 13.56 -25.61
C LEU A 170 11.14 13.86 -26.80
N ARG A 171 10.21 14.81 -26.67
CA ARG A 171 9.18 15.07 -27.68
C ARG A 171 9.49 16.27 -28.56
N GLU A 172 10.04 17.33 -28.00
CA GLU A 172 10.10 18.65 -28.63
C GLU A 172 11.54 19.10 -28.91
N ASP A 173 12.42 19.09 -27.91
CA ASP A 173 13.75 19.73 -28.02
C ASP A 173 14.84 18.77 -28.55
N ARG A 174 14.99 17.58 -27.96
CA ARG A 174 16.02 16.55 -28.27
C ARG A 174 17.46 17.06 -28.44
N SER A 175 17.76 18.29 -28.06
CA SER A 175 19.10 18.88 -28.14
C SER A 175 19.93 18.57 -26.88
N LEU A 176 21.25 18.79 -26.97
CA LEU A 176 22.12 18.69 -25.79
C LEU A 176 21.82 19.77 -24.74
N GLU A 177 21.37 20.94 -25.19
CA GLU A 177 20.96 22.05 -24.32
C GLU A 177 19.69 21.69 -23.54
N GLY A 178 18.70 21.10 -24.20
CA GLY A 178 17.52 20.53 -23.56
C GLY A 178 17.84 19.43 -22.55
N LEU A 179 18.83 18.58 -22.87
CA LEU A 179 19.30 17.57 -21.92
C LEU A 179 19.97 18.24 -20.71
N GLY A 180 20.74 19.30 -20.94
CA GLY A 180 21.30 20.14 -19.87
C GLY A 180 20.22 20.70 -18.94
N ARG A 181 19.10 21.18 -19.50
CA ARG A 181 17.93 21.66 -18.73
C ARG A 181 17.31 20.58 -17.84
N VAL A 182 17.29 19.32 -18.28
CA VAL A 182 16.83 18.21 -17.44
C VAL A 182 17.73 18.04 -16.22
N PHE A 183 19.05 18.02 -16.40
CA PHE A 183 20.03 17.86 -15.31
C PHE A 183 20.12 19.07 -14.38
N SER A 184 19.85 20.28 -14.89
CA SER A 184 19.84 21.52 -14.10
C SER A 184 18.48 21.82 -13.47
N GLY A 185 17.48 20.95 -13.61
CA GLY A 185 16.16 21.14 -13.05
C GLY A 185 16.17 21.18 -11.52
N ASP A 186 15.20 21.89 -10.94
CA ASP A 186 15.07 22.04 -9.49
C ASP A 186 15.04 20.68 -8.78
N ASP A 187 15.88 20.52 -7.75
CA ASP A 187 16.03 19.28 -6.97
C ASP A 187 16.31 18.03 -7.81
N PHE A 188 16.97 18.17 -8.98
CA PHE A 188 17.21 17.08 -9.93
C PHE A 188 17.71 15.79 -9.25
N TRP A 189 18.75 15.88 -8.42
CA TRP A 189 19.35 14.71 -7.78
C TRP A 189 18.41 14.03 -6.80
N LEU A 190 17.68 14.81 -5.99
CA LEU A 190 16.74 14.28 -5.02
C LEU A 190 15.55 13.63 -5.74
N LYS A 191 14.95 14.32 -6.72
CA LYS A 191 13.87 13.77 -7.56
C LYS A 191 14.36 12.48 -8.23
N SER A 192 15.53 12.49 -8.86
CA SER A 192 16.11 11.31 -9.51
C SER A 192 16.30 10.13 -8.55
N LEU A 193 16.82 10.38 -7.35
CA LEU A 193 16.96 9.34 -6.33
C LEU A 193 15.60 8.77 -5.90
N MET A 194 14.58 9.61 -5.73
CA MET A 194 13.22 9.17 -5.41
C MET A 194 12.65 8.29 -6.52
N TYR A 195 12.82 8.69 -7.79
CA TYR A 195 12.39 7.91 -8.95
C TYR A 195 13.14 6.58 -9.05
N LEU A 196 14.45 6.57 -8.87
CA LEU A 196 15.28 5.36 -8.87
C LEU A 196 14.87 4.41 -7.75
N PHE A 197 14.69 4.93 -6.53
CA PHE A 197 14.30 4.11 -5.39
C PHE A 197 12.87 3.55 -5.53
N HIS A 198 11.96 4.37 -6.05
CA HIS A 198 10.57 3.97 -6.29
C HIS A 198 10.48 2.87 -7.35
N PHE A 199 10.97 3.13 -8.56
CA PHE A 199 10.90 2.16 -9.65
C PHE A 199 11.84 0.96 -9.46
N GLY A 200 13.02 1.18 -8.86
CA GLY A 200 13.93 0.09 -8.48
C GLY A 200 13.26 -0.89 -7.52
N GLY A 201 12.60 -0.39 -6.47
CA GLY A 201 11.86 -1.23 -5.54
C GLY A 201 10.72 -1.99 -6.22
N ILE A 202 9.92 -1.35 -7.08
CA ILE A 202 8.81 -2.01 -7.80
C ILE A 202 9.35 -3.10 -8.73
N ILE A 203 10.30 -2.78 -9.61
CA ILE A 203 10.83 -3.72 -10.60
C ILE A 203 11.50 -4.90 -9.92
N LEU A 204 12.44 -4.63 -9.00
CA LEU A 204 13.14 -5.69 -8.27
C LEU A 204 12.20 -6.46 -7.35
N GLY A 205 11.20 -5.81 -6.77
CA GLY A 205 10.18 -6.44 -5.95
C GLY A 205 9.32 -7.42 -6.74
N LEU A 206 8.87 -7.05 -7.95
CA LEU A 206 8.14 -7.94 -8.86
C LEU A 206 8.99 -9.14 -9.30
N VAL A 207 10.26 -8.91 -9.65
CA VAL A 207 11.21 -10.00 -9.94
C VAL A 207 11.39 -10.89 -8.70
N GLY A 208 11.49 -10.29 -7.51
CA GLY A 208 11.59 -10.98 -6.24
C GLY A 208 10.38 -11.86 -5.94
N MET A 209 9.16 -11.41 -6.24
CA MET A 209 7.94 -12.24 -6.13
C MET A 209 8.05 -13.52 -6.96
N VAL A 210 8.48 -13.37 -8.22
CA VAL A 210 8.61 -14.51 -9.14
C VAL A 210 9.71 -15.47 -8.67
N LEU A 211 10.85 -14.95 -8.21
CA LEU A 211 11.95 -15.77 -7.71
C LEU A 211 11.62 -16.45 -6.37
N ALA A 212 10.85 -15.79 -5.51
CA ALA A 212 10.42 -16.30 -4.21
C ALA A 212 9.22 -17.25 -4.29
N ARG A 213 8.72 -17.60 -5.49
CA ARG A 213 7.55 -18.49 -5.68
C ARG A 213 7.67 -19.86 -5.01
N ARG A 214 8.90 -20.34 -4.75
CA ARG A 214 9.12 -21.59 -4.00
C ARG A 214 8.85 -21.44 -2.50
N ASN A 215 9.04 -20.24 -1.96
CA ASN A 215 8.70 -19.86 -0.59
C ASN A 215 7.36 -19.10 -0.58
N TRP A 216 6.36 -19.68 -1.25
CA TRP A 216 5.12 -18.98 -1.55
C TRP A 216 4.45 -18.47 -0.28
N GLN A 217 4.48 -19.21 0.83
CA GLN A 217 3.83 -18.82 2.09
C GLN A 217 4.33 -17.49 2.67
N ILE A 218 5.60 -17.14 2.45
CA ILE A 218 6.16 -15.85 2.89
C ILE A 218 5.86 -14.79 1.83
N MET A 219 6.09 -15.14 0.56
CA MET A 219 5.87 -14.25 -0.57
C MET A 219 4.42 -13.75 -0.65
N THR A 220 3.44 -14.63 -0.44
CA THR A 220 2.00 -14.31 -0.49
C THR A 220 1.55 -13.38 0.63
N VAL A 221 2.25 -13.32 1.76
CA VAL A 221 1.93 -12.33 2.82
C VAL A 221 2.32 -10.93 2.37
N LEU A 222 3.51 -10.77 1.78
CA LEU A 222 4.01 -9.50 1.26
C LEU A 222 3.25 -9.07 0.00
N ALA A 223 3.09 -9.98 -0.95
CA ALA A 223 2.29 -9.75 -2.16
C ALA A 223 0.81 -9.52 -1.81
N GLY A 224 0.29 -10.22 -0.81
CA GLY A 224 -1.07 -10.04 -0.29
C GLY A 224 -1.28 -8.65 0.33
N PHE A 225 -0.28 -8.09 1.03
CA PHE A 225 -0.35 -6.70 1.51
C PHE A 225 -0.37 -5.68 0.36
N ILE A 226 0.44 -5.90 -0.68
CA ILE A 226 0.45 -5.08 -1.89
C ILE A 226 -0.93 -5.15 -2.55
N LEU A 227 -1.39 -6.35 -2.88
CA LEU A 227 -2.70 -6.61 -3.49
C LEU A 227 -3.84 -6.01 -2.67
N TYR A 228 -3.85 -6.22 -1.36
CA TYR A 228 -4.83 -5.64 -0.45
C TYR A 228 -4.90 -4.11 -0.58
N THR A 229 -3.75 -3.46 -0.50
CA THR A 229 -3.66 -2.00 -0.58
C THR A 229 -4.12 -1.51 -1.95
N THR A 230 -3.71 -2.20 -3.03
CA THR A 230 -4.14 -1.91 -4.40
C THR A 230 -5.66 -2.06 -4.56
N LEU A 231 -6.25 -3.13 -4.03
CA LEU A 231 -7.69 -3.37 -4.11
C LEU A 231 -8.50 -2.32 -3.35
N VAL A 232 -8.08 -1.96 -2.13
CA VAL A 232 -8.76 -0.91 -1.35
C VAL A 232 -8.76 0.41 -2.11
N HIS A 233 -7.62 0.81 -2.69
CA HIS A 233 -7.52 2.05 -3.47
C HIS A 233 -7.94 1.91 -4.94
N SER A 234 -8.41 0.73 -5.36
CA SER A 234 -9.15 0.60 -6.62
C SER A 234 -10.58 1.10 -6.48
N ILE A 235 -11.08 1.20 -5.24
CA ILE A 235 -12.42 1.68 -4.91
C ILE A 235 -12.34 3.09 -4.30
N LEU A 236 -11.41 3.28 -3.35
CA LEU A 236 -11.23 4.57 -2.69
C LEU A 236 -10.33 5.51 -3.50
N ILE A 237 -10.23 6.76 -3.06
CA ILE A 237 -9.27 7.73 -3.58
C ILE A 237 -7.84 7.16 -3.63
N ALA A 238 -7.16 7.26 -4.77
CA ALA A 238 -5.81 6.72 -4.96
C ALA A 238 -4.80 7.85 -5.23
N ILE A 239 -3.93 8.11 -4.26
CA ILE A 239 -2.85 9.10 -4.39
C ILE A 239 -1.52 8.49 -3.95
N PRO A 240 -0.37 9.00 -4.46
CA PRO A 240 0.95 8.39 -4.22
C PRO A 240 1.25 8.07 -2.74
N ARG A 241 0.87 8.96 -1.81
CA ARG A 241 1.09 8.77 -0.37
C ARG A 241 0.31 7.60 0.25
N TYR A 242 -0.80 7.19 -0.36
CA TYR A 242 -1.62 6.07 0.14
C TYR A 242 -1.11 4.72 -0.38
N ILE A 243 -0.50 4.70 -1.56
CA ILE A 243 0.16 3.51 -2.11
C ILE A 243 1.58 3.34 -1.57
N PHE A 244 2.24 4.42 -1.14
CA PHE A 244 3.62 4.41 -0.62
C PHE A 244 3.94 3.29 0.39
N PRO A 245 3.07 2.90 1.34
CA PRO A 245 3.36 1.77 2.24
C PRO A 245 3.67 0.46 1.51
N THR A 246 3.13 0.23 0.31
CA THR A 246 3.45 -0.95 -0.52
C THR A 246 4.92 -0.99 -0.95
N GLN A 247 5.58 0.18 -1.04
CA GLN A 247 6.99 0.28 -1.40
C GLN A 247 7.91 -0.46 -0.43
N ILE A 248 7.55 -0.50 0.86
CA ILE A 248 8.29 -1.26 1.86
C ILE A 248 8.22 -2.76 1.55
N ALA A 249 7.04 -3.27 1.19
CA ALA A 249 6.85 -4.67 0.81
C ALA A 249 7.60 -5.00 -0.50
N PHE A 250 7.57 -4.11 -1.49
CA PHE A 250 8.35 -4.24 -2.72
C PHE A 250 9.85 -4.35 -2.43
N TRP A 251 10.39 -3.50 -1.56
CA TRP A 251 11.81 -3.58 -1.18
C TRP A 251 12.16 -4.83 -0.36
N MET A 252 11.27 -5.30 0.51
CA MET A 252 11.44 -6.60 1.18
C MET A 252 11.55 -7.74 0.15
N LEU A 253 10.72 -7.74 -0.89
CA LEU A 253 10.79 -8.73 -1.98
C LEU A 253 12.03 -8.52 -2.87
N ALA A 254 12.43 -7.27 -3.12
CA ALA A 254 13.62 -6.91 -3.89
C ALA A 254 14.92 -7.46 -3.25
N SER A 255 14.91 -7.74 -1.94
CA SER A 255 16.04 -8.39 -1.28
C SER A 255 16.44 -9.72 -1.92
N VAL A 256 15.51 -10.46 -2.52
CA VAL A 256 15.75 -11.77 -3.15
C VAL A 256 16.68 -11.67 -4.36
N PRO A 257 16.35 -10.93 -5.44
CA PRO A 257 17.25 -10.80 -6.58
C PRO A 257 18.55 -10.09 -6.21
N LEU A 258 18.52 -9.13 -5.27
CA LEU A 258 19.73 -8.45 -4.79
C LEU A 258 20.70 -9.41 -4.08
N ALA A 259 20.19 -10.27 -3.19
CA ALA A 259 21.01 -11.28 -2.51
C ALA A 259 21.59 -12.29 -3.50
N MET A 260 20.81 -12.70 -4.51
CA MET A 260 21.29 -13.60 -5.57
C MET A 260 22.40 -12.96 -6.42
N LEU A 261 22.23 -11.69 -6.80
CA LEU A 261 23.25 -10.94 -7.54
C LEU A 261 24.54 -10.80 -6.72
N TRP A 262 24.41 -10.42 -5.45
CA TRP A 262 25.54 -10.31 -4.53
C TRP A 262 26.31 -11.62 -4.38
N GLY A 263 25.60 -12.74 -4.21
CA GLY A 263 26.22 -14.07 -4.14
C GLY A 263 27.01 -14.44 -5.40
N ARG A 264 26.51 -14.07 -6.59
CA ARG A 264 27.22 -14.30 -7.87
C ARG A 264 28.49 -13.46 -7.97
N LEU A 265 28.46 -12.20 -7.54
CA LEU A 265 29.62 -11.32 -7.55
C LEU A 265 30.73 -11.83 -6.62
N GLN A 266 30.37 -12.31 -5.43
CA GLN A 266 31.34 -12.90 -4.49
C GLN A 266 31.99 -14.18 -5.05
N GLN A 267 31.23 -15.04 -5.72
CA GLN A 267 31.77 -16.25 -6.35
C GLN A 267 32.76 -15.93 -7.48
N ARG A 268 32.49 -14.89 -8.28
CA ARG A 268 33.39 -14.44 -9.36
C ARG A 268 34.72 -13.92 -8.79
N ASN A 269 34.66 -13.11 -7.73
CA ASN A 269 35.88 -12.60 -7.10
C ASN A 269 36.75 -13.71 -6.51
N ARG A 270 36.16 -14.76 -5.92
CA ARG A 270 36.92 -15.90 -5.39
C ARG A 270 37.65 -16.68 -6.49
N ARG A 271 37.04 -16.84 -7.67
CA ARG A 271 37.66 -17.54 -8.82
C ARG A 271 38.81 -16.78 -9.48
N ASN A 272 38.85 -15.45 -9.34
CA ASN A 272 39.92 -14.64 -9.91
C ASN A 272 41.16 -14.55 -9.00
N VAL A 273 41.03 -14.97 -7.73
CA VAL A 273 42.11 -14.94 -6.72
C VAL A 273 42.74 -16.32 -6.53
N SER A 274 42.10 -17.39 -7.01
CA SER A 274 42.61 -18.78 -7.06
C SER A 274 43.28 -19.07 -8.39
#